data_AF-A0A9X8H3Q4-F1
#
_entry.id   AF-A0A9X8H3Q4-F1
#
_cell.length_a   1.000
_cell.length_b   1.000
_cell.length_c   1.000
_cell.angle_alpha   90.00
_cell.angle_beta   90.00
_cell.angle_gamma   90.00
#
_symmetry.space_group_name_H-M   'P 1'
#
loop_
_entity.id
_entity.type
_entity.pdbx_description
1 polymer ?
#
loop_
_entity_poly.entity_id
_entity_poly.type
_entity_poly.pdbx_seq_one_letter_code
_entity_poly.pdbx_strand_id
1 'polypeptide(L)'
;MASTCAYCFAPGARRCGLCKILHYCSRPCQLADWKVHAIECTYLAKHLQANPMTPTLLLVIRLLRSEASMAAVQHLVSHLDSHTANKLDDYRAMGMLVLSIMTRMQLKTPVPSLESVMTVFGQLNCNAFTVCTPEQVPVGIGMFPDAALLNHSCAPNCILVFHKRQLSIRAIRDVAVGDELTVCRMSPLSDHTFADETECSGDAVLSQLLRLHAQADSLEQSHNTRGAVDCRLQAVALARHAAVATPSDVRHAITAYRHVLANQSRLYSTFHMQAFQGLCQLKYARLLHQYPDDDDAVASLREACRMYDPLHLMIFHVVMLSCRLTLSHGDDCPLVQDAIALLHDTQRDQHVRRSSSMG
;
A
#
# COMPACT_ATOMS: atom_id res chain seq x y z
N MET A 1 -1.92 -14.57 13.26
CA MET A 1 -1.22 -14.10 12.05
C MET A 1 0.29 -14.28 12.28
N ALA A 2 1.04 -14.73 11.29
CA ALA A 2 2.50 -14.87 11.43
C ALA A 2 3.16 -13.49 11.43
N SER A 3 4.04 -13.22 12.38
CA SER A 3 4.84 -11.99 12.44
C SER A 3 5.81 -11.91 11.24
N THR A 4 6.31 -10.74 10.90
CA THR A 4 7.30 -10.58 9.82
C THR A 4 8.73 -10.75 10.35
N CYS A 5 9.61 -11.41 9.58
CA CYS A 5 11.03 -11.51 9.88
C CYS A 5 11.70 -10.14 9.78
N ALA A 6 12.29 -9.65 10.87
CA ALA A 6 12.93 -8.35 10.95
C ALA A 6 14.17 -8.19 10.05
N TYR A 7 14.78 -9.30 9.63
CA TYR A 7 15.91 -9.28 8.71
C TYR A 7 15.47 -9.29 7.25
N CYS A 8 14.64 -10.25 6.84
CA CYS A 8 14.38 -10.55 5.43
C CYS A 8 12.93 -10.35 4.97
N PHE A 9 12.04 -9.85 5.83
CA PHE A 9 10.62 -9.64 5.52
C PHE A 9 9.77 -10.87 5.17
N ALA A 10 10.33 -12.08 5.22
CA ALA A 10 9.56 -13.33 5.12
C ALA A 10 8.75 -13.59 6.41
N PRO A 11 7.73 -14.47 6.42
CA PRO A 11 7.05 -14.87 7.65
C PRO A 11 8.02 -15.38 8.72
N GLY A 12 7.89 -14.85 9.93
CA GLY A 12 8.78 -15.07 11.07
C GLY A 12 8.01 -15.54 12.31
N ALA A 13 8.38 -16.72 12.82
CA ALA A 13 7.75 -17.31 13.99
C ALA A 13 8.62 -17.24 15.26
N ARG A 14 9.94 -16.98 15.12
CA ARG A 14 10.89 -17.04 16.23
C ARG A 14 11.13 -15.65 16.80
N ARG A 15 10.83 -15.44 18.08
CA ARG A 15 11.09 -14.17 18.77
C ARG A 15 12.54 -14.05 19.22
N CYS A 16 13.08 -12.83 19.18
CA CYS A 16 14.35 -12.52 19.84
C CYS A 16 14.28 -12.92 21.32
N GLY A 17 15.29 -13.65 21.80
CA GLY A 17 15.32 -14.17 23.17
C GLY A 17 15.30 -13.10 24.26
N LEU A 18 15.85 -11.91 23.98
CA LEU A 18 15.96 -10.81 24.95
C LEU A 18 14.80 -9.82 24.85
N CYS A 19 14.65 -9.10 23.73
CA CYS A 19 13.60 -8.09 23.63
C CYS A 19 12.20 -8.66 23.46
N LYS A 20 12.06 -9.89 22.92
CA LYS A 20 10.78 -10.51 22.53
C LYS A 20 9.96 -9.75 21.47
N ILE A 21 10.48 -8.63 20.95
CA ILE A 21 9.82 -7.75 19.98
C ILE A 21 10.04 -8.22 18.55
N LEU A 22 11.30 -8.33 18.13
CA LEU A 22 11.62 -8.71 16.76
C LEU A 22 11.43 -10.22 16.55
N HIS A 23 10.94 -10.56 15.38
CA HIS A 23 10.71 -11.93 14.94
C HIS A 23 11.63 -12.30 13.79
N TYR A 24 11.94 -13.58 13.66
CA TYR A 24 12.82 -14.11 12.62
C TYR A 24 12.24 -15.40 12.05
N CYS A 25 12.46 -15.63 10.75
CA CYS A 25 12.12 -16.90 10.10
C CYS A 25 13.10 -18.02 10.50
N SER A 26 14.36 -17.67 10.81
CA SER A 26 15.43 -18.63 11.03
C SER A 26 16.57 -18.05 11.89
N ARG A 27 17.38 -18.93 12.48
CA ARG A 27 18.60 -18.55 13.24
C ARG A 27 19.62 -17.79 12.37
N PRO A 28 19.88 -18.17 11.10
CA PRO A 28 20.74 -17.38 10.21
C PRO A 28 20.27 -15.93 10.04
N CYS A 29 18.96 -15.70 9.85
CA CYS A 29 18.43 -14.33 9.75
C CYS A 29 18.62 -13.53 11.05
N GLN A 30 18.42 -14.17 12.21
CA GLN A 30 18.68 -13.52 13.50
C GLN A 30 20.15 -13.14 13.67
N LEU A 31 21.09 -14.04 13.31
CA LEU A 31 22.52 -13.77 13.41
C LEU A 31 22.98 -12.69 12.44
N ALA A 32 22.40 -12.65 11.24
CA ALA A 32 22.70 -11.62 10.24
C ALA A 32 22.21 -10.23 10.68
N ASP A 33 21.02 -10.15 11.30
CA ASP A 33 20.47 -8.90 11.85
C ASP A 33 21.17 -8.45 13.14
N TRP A 34 21.81 -9.36 13.88
CA TRP A 34 22.41 -9.08 15.18
C TRP A 34 23.40 -7.92 15.16
N LYS A 35 24.13 -7.72 14.06
CA LYS A 35 25.05 -6.58 13.87
C LYS A 35 24.36 -5.23 14.03
N VAL A 36 23.09 -5.13 13.65
CA VAL A 36 22.26 -3.92 13.76
C VAL A 36 21.42 -3.98 15.04
N HIS A 37 20.73 -5.10 15.26
CA HIS A 37 19.78 -5.30 16.33
C HIS A 37 20.40 -5.34 17.72
N ALA A 38 21.65 -5.80 17.91
CA ALA A 38 22.24 -5.93 19.26
C ALA A 38 22.18 -4.61 20.05
N ILE A 39 22.43 -3.49 19.38
CA ILE A 39 22.42 -2.14 19.94
C ILE A 39 20.96 -1.71 20.27
N GLU A 40 19.99 -2.12 19.45
CA GLU A 40 18.57 -1.83 19.66
C GLU A 40 17.92 -2.73 20.72
N CYS A 41 18.40 -3.96 20.84
CA CYS A 41 17.73 -5.01 21.59
C CYS A 41 17.59 -4.67 23.06
N THR A 42 18.64 -4.12 23.68
CA THR A 42 18.62 -3.71 25.09
C THR A 42 17.64 -2.57 25.33
N TYR A 43 17.60 -1.58 24.41
CA TYR A 43 16.65 -0.47 24.50
C TYR A 43 15.21 -0.96 24.36
N LEU A 44 14.94 -1.76 23.33
CA LEU A 44 13.62 -2.31 23.04
C LEU A 44 13.09 -3.17 24.20
N ALA A 45 13.96 -3.99 24.81
CA ALA A 45 13.60 -4.82 25.95
C ALA A 45 13.15 -4.00 27.18
N LYS A 46 13.73 -2.82 27.38
CA LYS A 46 13.48 -1.97 28.57
C LYS A 46 12.34 -0.98 28.37
N HIS A 47 12.15 -0.46 27.16
CA HIS A 47 11.38 0.77 26.95
C HIS A 47 10.17 0.63 26.02
N LEU A 48 10.00 -0.48 25.29
CA LEU A 48 8.94 -0.56 24.29
C LEU A 48 7.53 -0.58 24.89
N GLN A 49 7.35 -1.13 26.11
CA GLN A 49 6.04 -1.15 26.78
C GLN A 49 5.51 0.26 27.08
N ALA A 50 6.39 1.24 27.26
CA ALA A 50 6.03 2.63 27.52
C ALA A 50 6.02 3.49 26.25
N ASN A 51 6.80 3.12 25.23
CA ASN A 51 6.91 3.88 23.98
C ASN A 51 7.05 2.92 22.79
N PRO A 52 5.98 2.68 22.00
CA PRO A 52 6.07 1.85 20.81
C PRO A 52 6.99 2.51 19.77
N MET A 53 8.06 1.81 19.41
CA MET A 53 8.97 2.25 18.37
C MET A 53 8.39 1.86 17.01
N THR A 54 8.00 2.85 16.22
CA THR A 54 7.49 2.61 14.87
C THR A 54 8.63 2.13 13.94
N PRO A 55 8.32 1.38 12.87
CA PRO A 55 9.32 0.99 11.86
C PRO A 55 10.07 2.19 11.26
N THR A 56 9.38 3.32 11.11
CA THR A 56 9.94 4.60 10.65
C THR A 56 11.04 5.11 11.59
N LEU A 57 10.76 5.16 12.90
CA LEU A 57 11.75 5.61 13.90
C LEU A 57 12.96 4.67 13.93
N LEU A 58 12.74 3.36 13.87
CA LEU A 58 13.80 2.36 13.78
C LEU A 58 14.68 2.59 12.54
N LEU A 59 14.08 2.84 11.37
CA LEU A 59 14.81 3.06 10.14
C LEU A 59 15.65 4.34 10.21
N VAL A 60 15.10 5.45 10.72
CA VAL A 60 15.85 6.70 10.91
C VAL A 60 17.04 6.49 11.86
N ILE A 61 16.84 5.84 13.01
CA ILE A 61 17.92 5.53 13.95
C ILE A 61 19.00 4.66 13.27
N ARG A 62 18.60 3.65 12.48
CA ARG A 62 19.53 2.78 11.75
C ARG A 62 20.34 3.52 10.67
N LEU A 63 19.71 4.46 9.96
CA LEU A 63 20.39 5.33 8.98
C LEU A 63 21.43 6.20 9.70
N LEU A 64 21.03 6.95 10.72
CA LEU A 64 21.88 7.89 11.46
C LEU A 64 23.09 7.22 12.15
N ARG A 65 22.99 5.92 12.46
CA ARG A 65 24.07 5.15 13.09
C ARG A 65 25.11 4.59 12.12
N SER A 66 24.87 4.70 10.81
CA SER A 66 25.70 4.08 9.77
C SER A 66 26.14 5.15 8.78
N GLU A 67 27.43 5.50 8.82
CA GLU A 67 28.02 6.47 7.88
C GLU A 67 27.80 6.07 6.42
N ALA A 68 27.97 4.79 6.11
CA ALA A 68 27.71 4.26 4.77
C ALA A 68 26.24 4.44 4.36
N SER A 69 25.30 4.25 5.29
CA SER A 69 23.87 4.45 5.02
C SER A 69 23.53 5.92 4.82
N MET A 70 24.12 6.82 5.64
CA MET A 70 23.93 8.26 5.50
C MET A 70 24.49 8.77 4.16
N ALA A 71 25.69 8.35 3.78
CA ALA A 71 26.29 8.69 2.50
C ALA A 71 25.40 8.25 1.31
N ALA A 72 24.74 7.10 1.43
CA ALA A 72 23.84 6.59 0.41
C ALA A 72 22.52 7.38 0.28
N VAL A 73 22.09 8.14 1.30
CA VAL A 73 20.81 8.88 1.28
C VAL A 73 20.97 10.39 1.26
N GLN A 74 22.16 10.93 1.56
CA GLN A 74 22.38 12.37 1.72
C GLN A 74 22.00 13.22 0.51
N HIS A 75 22.09 12.65 -0.70
CA HIS A 75 21.79 13.33 -1.95
C HIS A 75 20.30 13.31 -2.31
N LEU A 76 19.48 12.55 -1.57
CA LEU A 76 18.06 12.45 -1.82
C LEU A 76 17.33 13.71 -1.37
N VAL A 77 16.28 14.05 -2.11
CA VAL A 77 15.50 15.27 -1.88
C VAL A 77 14.66 15.14 -0.61
N SER A 78 14.68 16.18 0.24
CA SER A 78 13.91 16.23 1.49
C SER A 78 12.63 17.07 1.40
N HIS A 79 12.59 18.03 0.46
CA HIS A 79 11.52 19.03 0.31
C HIS A 79 11.16 19.77 1.62
N LEU A 80 12.08 19.90 2.58
CA LEU A 80 11.83 20.60 3.86
C LEU A 80 11.24 21.99 3.65
N ASP A 81 11.76 22.74 2.69
CA ASP A 81 11.29 24.10 2.39
C ASP A 81 9.89 24.16 1.74
N SER A 82 9.37 23.01 1.29
CA SER A 82 8.05 22.88 0.65
C SER A 82 6.99 22.27 1.59
N HIS A 83 7.39 21.84 2.79
CA HIS A 83 6.46 21.24 3.76
C HIS A 83 5.69 22.31 4.55
N THR A 84 4.46 21.99 4.96
CA THR A 84 3.66 22.87 5.80
C THR A 84 4.26 23.01 7.20
N ALA A 85 3.94 24.11 7.90
CA ALA A 85 4.40 24.32 9.28
C ALA A 85 4.05 23.14 10.21
N ASN A 86 2.81 22.63 10.13
CA ASN A 86 2.37 21.47 10.91
C ASN A 86 3.24 20.23 10.63
N LYS A 87 3.63 20.01 9.38
CA LYS A 87 4.45 18.86 9.01
C LYS A 87 5.89 18.99 9.54
N LEU A 88 6.42 20.21 9.55
CA LEU A 88 7.72 20.51 10.15
C LEU A 88 7.70 20.33 11.68
N ASP A 89 6.60 20.70 12.34
CA ASP A 89 6.40 20.45 13.76
C ASP A 89 6.33 18.95 14.08
N ASP A 90 5.66 18.15 13.24
CA ASP A 90 5.68 16.68 13.35
C ASP A 90 7.11 16.14 13.23
N TYR A 91 7.88 16.59 12.24
CA TYR A 91 9.29 16.19 12.09
C TYR A 91 10.15 16.61 13.28
N ARG A 92 9.89 17.78 13.85
CA ARG A 92 10.58 18.27 15.05
C ARG A 92 10.27 17.37 16.25
N ALA A 93 9.00 17.04 16.50
CA ALA A 93 8.58 16.18 17.59
C ALA A 93 9.16 14.76 17.45
N MET A 94 9.07 14.16 16.26
CA MET A 94 9.68 12.85 15.97
C MET A 94 11.20 12.91 16.06
N GLY A 95 11.83 14.01 15.63
CA GLY A 95 13.27 14.23 15.74
C GLY A 95 13.74 14.26 17.20
N MET A 96 13.03 15.00 18.06
CA MET A 96 13.31 15.03 19.50
C MET A 96 13.17 13.63 20.13
N LEU A 97 12.18 12.85 19.71
CA LEU A 97 12.03 11.47 20.16
C LEU A 97 13.22 10.61 19.73
N VAL A 98 13.64 10.67 18.46
CA VAL A 98 14.83 9.96 17.95
C VAL A 98 16.08 10.33 18.75
N LEU A 99 16.33 11.62 18.97
CA LEU A 99 17.48 12.08 19.75
C LEU A 99 17.46 11.56 21.19
N SER A 100 16.27 11.56 21.82
CA SER A 100 16.10 11.01 23.17
C SER A 100 16.38 9.51 23.24
N ILE A 101 15.95 8.76 22.22
CA ILE A 101 16.20 7.32 22.10
C ILE A 101 17.70 7.07 21.92
N MET A 102 18.33 7.74 20.95
CA MET A 102 19.76 7.59 20.64
C MET A 102 20.65 7.92 21.85
N THR A 103 20.29 8.95 22.62
CA THR A 103 21.00 9.31 23.87
C THR A 103 20.91 8.18 24.91
N ARG A 104 19.72 7.56 25.06
CA ARG A 104 19.51 6.45 26.00
C ARG A 104 20.13 5.12 25.54
N MET A 105 20.37 4.96 24.23
CA MET A 105 21.06 3.80 23.68
C MET A 105 22.56 3.77 23.97
N GLN A 106 23.12 4.85 24.55
CA GLN A 106 24.55 4.95 24.91
C GLN A 106 25.47 4.65 23.71
N LEU A 107 25.12 5.20 22.55
CA LEU A 107 25.88 5.00 21.31
C LEU A 107 27.27 5.62 21.43
N LYS A 108 28.27 4.98 20.82
CA LYS A 108 29.64 5.54 20.72
C LYS A 108 29.74 6.66 19.68
N THR A 109 28.80 6.70 18.74
CA THR A 109 28.73 7.72 17.69
C THR A 109 28.16 9.03 18.26
N PRO A 110 28.63 10.20 17.80
CA PRO A 110 28.05 11.48 18.18
C PRO A 110 26.54 11.52 17.91
N VAL A 111 25.81 12.18 18.80
CA VAL A 111 24.38 12.42 18.60
C VAL A 111 24.22 13.49 17.50
N PRO A 112 23.41 13.25 16.45
CA PRO A 112 23.21 14.20 15.37
C PRO A 112 22.44 15.45 15.82
N SER A 113 22.50 16.53 15.04
CA SER A 113 21.67 17.72 15.29
C SER A 113 20.19 17.45 14.98
N LEU A 114 19.28 18.17 15.63
CA LEU A 114 17.84 18.08 15.34
C LEU A 114 17.53 18.34 13.86
N GLU A 115 18.19 19.32 13.26
CA GLU A 115 18.09 19.65 11.84
C GLU A 115 18.50 18.49 10.93
N SER A 116 19.58 17.78 11.28
CA SER A 116 20.00 16.58 10.56
C SER A 116 18.94 15.49 10.61
N VAL A 117 18.34 15.27 11.79
CA VAL A 117 17.27 14.27 11.96
C VAL A 117 16.02 14.66 11.17
N MET A 118 15.62 15.93 11.18
CA MET A 118 14.50 16.45 10.39
C MET A 118 14.75 16.28 8.89
N THR A 119 15.98 16.52 8.43
CA THR A 119 16.38 16.30 7.02
C THR A 119 16.18 14.83 6.62
N VAL A 120 16.60 13.88 7.46
CA VAL A 120 16.41 12.45 7.21
C VAL A 120 14.92 12.09 7.19
N PHE A 121 14.06 12.69 8.03
CA PHE A 121 12.62 12.48 7.95
C PHE A 121 12.00 13.00 6.65
N GLY A 122 12.42 14.18 6.18
CA GLY A 122 12.01 14.70 4.88
C GLY A 122 12.44 13.77 3.75
N GLN A 123 13.69 13.31 3.75
CA GLN A 123 14.21 12.35 2.78
C GLN A 123 13.42 11.03 2.83
N LEU A 124 13.14 10.52 4.02
CA LEU A 124 12.35 9.29 4.16
C LEU A 124 10.93 9.47 3.62
N ASN A 125 10.29 10.60 3.88
CA ASN A 125 8.93 10.86 3.42
C ASN A 125 8.82 10.91 1.89
N CYS A 126 9.84 11.44 1.21
CA CYS A 126 9.84 11.56 -0.25
C CYS A 126 10.34 10.30 -0.96
N ASN A 127 11.21 9.50 -0.32
CA ASN A 127 12.03 8.50 -1.01
C ASN A 127 11.93 7.08 -0.45
N ALA A 128 11.31 6.88 0.72
CA ALA A 128 11.17 5.54 1.28
C ALA A 128 10.07 4.74 0.58
N PHE A 129 10.28 3.44 0.53
CA PHE A 129 9.35 2.50 -0.05
C PHE A 129 8.74 1.62 1.02
N THR A 130 7.43 1.42 0.94
CA THR A 130 6.75 0.34 1.65
C THR A 130 7.17 -0.98 1.02
N VAL A 131 7.87 -1.82 1.77
CA VAL A 131 8.26 -3.16 1.33
C VAL A 131 7.02 -4.04 1.42
N CYS A 132 6.69 -4.70 0.32
CA CYS A 132 5.54 -5.58 0.24
C CYS A 132 5.96 -7.03 0.00
N THR A 133 5.10 -7.99 0.36
CA THR A 133 5.21 -9.37 -0.14
C THR A 133 4.91 -9.42 -1.65
N PRO A 134 5.17 -10.54 -2.36
CA PRO A 134 4.71 -10.71 -3.73
C PRO A 134 3.21 -10.44 -3.89
N GLU A 135 2.45 -10.77 -2.86
CA GLU A 135 1.02 -10.52 -2.75
C GLU A 135 0.69 -9.05 -2.45
N GLN A 136 1.63 -8.10 -2.48
CA GLN A 136 1.42 -6.67 -2.19
C GLN A 136 0.95 -6.37 -0.75
N VAL A 137 1.15 -7.29 0.20
CA VAL A 137 0.90 -7.03 1.62
C VAL A 137 2.06 -6.20 2.20
N PRO A 138 1.80 -5.02 2.80
CA PRO A 138 2.84 -4.24 3.48
C PRO A 138 3.47 -5.04 4.62
N VAL A 139 4.79 -5.19 4.60
CA VAL A 139 5.56 -5.94 5.61
C VAL A 139 6.70 -5.12 6.23
N GLY A 140 7.00 -3.95 5.68
CA GLY A 140 8.01 -3.06 6.24
C GLY A 140 8.21 -1.78 5.45
N ILE A 141 9.27 -1.06 5.79
CA ILE A 141 9.72 0.16 5.13
C ILE A 141 11.22 0.02 4.81
N GLY A 142 11.65 0.54 3.67
CA GLY A 142 13.04 0.51 3.25
C GLY A 142 13.43 1.72 2.40
N MET A 143 14.71 2.07 2.43
CA MET A 143 15.31 3.07 1.55
C MET A 143 16.09 2.36 0.45
N PHE A 144 15.78 2.71 -0.80
CA PHE A 144 16.42 2.17 -2.00
C PHE A 144 16.86 3.35 -2.88
N PRO A 145 18.03 3.97 -2.61
CA PRO A 145 18.42 5.24 -3.22
C PRO A 145 18.37 5.24 -4.75
N ASP A 146 18.87 4.18 -5.40
CA ASP A 146 18.84 4.06 -6.86
C ASP A 146 17.40 4.01 -7.41
N ALA A 147 16.49 3.37 -6.70
CA ALA A 147 15.08 3.30 -7.09
C ALA A 147 14.32 4.60 -6.80
N ALA A 148 14.76 5.38 -5.80
CA ALA A 148 14.18 6.66 -5.45
C ALA A 148 14.37 7.73 -6.54
N LEU A 149 15.29 7.49 -7.49
CA LEU A 149 15.49 8.36 -8.66
C LEU A 149 14.32 8.30 -9.65
N LEU A 150 13.53 7.21 -9.67
CA LEU A 150 12.46 7.04 -10.66
C LEU A 150 11.25 7.90 -10.32
N ASN A 151 10.93 8.87 -11.16
CA ASN A 151 9.83 9.79 -10.93
C ASN A 151 8.45 9.12 -10.96
N HIS A 152 7.48 9.83 -10.37
CA HIS A 152 6.10 9.39 -10.35
C HIS A 152 5.42 9.55 -11.72
N SER A 153 4.64 8.55 -12.12
CA SER A 153 3.63 8.69 -13.16
C SER A 153 2.38 7.89 -12.79
N CYS A 154 1.20 8.44 -13.03
CA CYS A 154 -0.08 7.72 -12.95
C CYS A 154 -0.23 6.68 -14.08
N ALA A 155 0.57 6.79 -15.15
CA ALA A 155 0.64 5.87 -16.27
C ALA A 155 2.11 5.44 -16.50
N PRO A 156 2.71 4.70 -15.53
CA PRO A 156 4.13 4.41 -15.51
C PRO A 156 4.56 3.44 -16.63
N ASN A 157 5.85 3.42 -16.94
CA ASN A 157 6.46 2.40 -17.81
C ASN A 157 7.21 1.31 -17.03
N CYS A 158 7.37 1.47 -15.71
CA CYS A 158 8.02 0.49 -14.84
C CYS A 158 7.17 0.14 -13.61
N ILE A 159 7.38 -1.05 -13.07
CA ILE A 159 6.82 -1.54 -11.81
C ILE A 159 7.94 -1.93 -10.83
N LEU A 160 7.67 -1.75 -9.54
CA LEU A 160 8.53 -2.19 -8.44
C LEU A 160 8.08 -3.56 -7.94
N VAL A 161 9.02 -4.49 -7.85
CA VAL A 161 8.77 -5.85 -7.34
C VAL A 161 9.72 -6.13 -6.19
N PHE A 162 9.15 -6.52 -5.04
CA PHE A 162 9.92 -6.91 -3.87
C PHE A 162 10.07 -8.42 -3.80
N HIS A 163 11.31 -8.88 -3.64
CA HIS A 163 11.61 -10.21 -3.15
C HIS A 163 12.37 -10.06 -1.83
N LYS A 164 11.67 -10.22 -0.70
CA LYS A 164 12.25 -10.02 0.62
C LYS A 164 12.81 -8.59 0.76
N ARG A 165 14.14 -8.44 0.81
CA ARG A 165 14.82 -7.15 0.90
C ARG A 165 15.25 -6.59 -0.45
N GLN A 166 15.11 -7.35 -1.52
CA GLN A 166 15.54 -6.94 -2.84
C GLN A 166 14.39 -6.25 -3.54
N LEU A 167 14.62 -5.03 -4.00
CA LEU A 167 13.73 -4.32 -4.92
C LEU A 167 14.26 -4.53 -6.33
N SER A 168 13.37 -4.94 -7.23
CA SER A 168 13.61 -5.04 -8.67
C SER A 168 12.70 -4.08 -9.41
N ILE A 169 13.23 -3.43 -10.44
CA ILE A 169 12.47 -2.57 -11.34
C ILE A 169 12.28 -3.35 -12.64
N ARG A 170 11.05 -3.42 -13.13
CA ARG A 170 10.72 -4.13 -14.38
C ARG A 170 9.92 -3.22 -15.29
N ALA A 171 10.32 -3.14 -16.56
CA ALA A 171 9.50 -2.50 -17.58
C ALA A 171 8.18 -3.26 -17.74
N ILE A 172 7.07 -2.54 -17.87
CA ILE A 172 5.73 -3.09 -18.10
C ILE A 172 5.18 -2.72 -19.49
N ARG A 173 5.96 -1.97 -20.26
CA ARG A 173 5.73 -1.64 -21.67
C ARG A 173 7.06 -1.36 -22.34
N ASP A 174 7.06 -1.29 -23.66
CA ASP A 174 8.24 -0.89 -24.43
C ASP A 174 8.70 0.51 -23.98
N VAL A 175 10.02 0.68 -23.88
CA VAL A 175 10.68 1.92 -23.47
C VAL A 175 11.71 2.26 -24.54
N ALA A 176 11.56 3.42 -25.20
CA ALA A 176 12.49 3.86 -26.22
C ALA A 176 13.77 4.43 -25.58
N VAL A 177 14.86 4.47 -26.35
CA VAL A 177 16.10 5.11 -25.91
C VAL A 177 15.85 6.60 -25.67
N GLY A 178 16.16 7.08 -24.47
CA GLY A 178 15.92 8.47 -24.07
C GLY A 178 14.62 8.68 -23.28
N ASP A 179 13.72 7.69 -23.23
CA ASP A 179 12.52 7.77 -22.41
C ASP A 179 12.86 7.74 -20.91
N GLU A 180 12.14 8.54 -20.14
CA GLU A 180 12.24 8.54 -18.69
C GLU A 180 11.61 7.27 -18.10
N LEU A 181 12.32 6.61 -17.18
CA LEU A 181 11.78 5.51 -16.40
C LEU A 181 10.94 6.04 -15.24
N THR A 182 9.65 5.69 -15.20
CA THR A 182 8.69 6.18 -14.22
C THR A 182 7.96 5.02 -13.53
N VAL A 183 7.61 5.23 -12.27
CA VAL A 183 6.88 4.26 -11.43
C VAL A 183 5.65 4.92 -10.80
N CYS A 184 4.61 4.14 -10.51
CA CYS A 184 3.51 4.67 -9.71
C CYS A 184 3.89 4.64 -8.22
N ARG A 185 4.24 5.81 -7.68
CA ARG A 185 4.54 5.99 -6.24
C ARG A 185 3.30 5.99 -5.32
N MET A 186 2.10 6.04 -5.89
CA MET A 186 0.87 5.80 -5.14
C MET A 186 0.70 4.30 -5.00
N SER A 187 0.72 3.75 -3.79
CA SER A 187 0.20 2.40 -3.65
C SER A 187 -1.33 2.50 -3.71
N PRO A 188 -2.01 1.72 -4.56
CA PRO A 188 -3.48 1.69 -4.58
C PRO A 188 -4.06 1.20 -3.24
N LEU A 189 -3.20 0.71 -2.35
CA LEU A 189 -3.50 0.22 -1.01
C LEU A 189 -2.87 1.06 0.11
N SER A 190 -2.11 2.15 -0.19
CA SER A 190 -1.43 2.98 0.82
C SER A 190 -2.26 4.13 1.38
N ASP A 191 -3.55 4.22 1.06
CA ASP A 191 -4.41 4.83 2.06
C ASP A 191 -4.21 4.04 3.35
N HIS A 192 -3.81 4.71 4.41
CA HIS A 192 -3.68 4.23 5.79
C HIS A 192 -4.96 3.58 6.38
N THR A 193 -5.97 3.31 5.56
CA THR A 193 -7.32 2.80 5.84
C THR A 193 -7.41 1.28 5.94
N PHE A 194 -6.29 0.54 5.82
CA PHE A 194 -6.30 -0.92 5.99
C PHE A 194 -5.87 -1.39 7.39
N ALA A 195 -5.42 -0.50 8.27
CA ALA A 195 -4.73 -0.91 9.49
C ALA A 195 -5.35 -0.44 10.82
N ASP A 196 -6.32 0.48 10.86
CA ASP A 196 -6.79 0.96 12.17
C ASP A 196 -8.17 1.65 12.18
N GLU A 197 -9.17 1.07 11.52
CA GLU A 197 -10.54 1.57 11.63
C GLU A 197 -11.47 0.47 12.12
N THR A 198 -12.17 0.75 13.22
CA THR A 198 -13.17 -0.12 13.83
C THR A 198 -14.22 -0.50 12.79
N GLU A 199 -14.24 -1.78 12.38
CA GLU A 199 -15.29 -2.33 11.53
C GLU A 199 -16.66 -1.99 12.12
N CYS A 200 -17.49 -1.32 11.33
CA CYS A 200 -18.84 -0.95 11.74
C CYS A 200 -19.82 -2.03 11.32
N SER A 201 -20.88 -2.24 12.11
CA SER A 201 -21.97 -3.16 11.74
C SER A 201 -22.46 -2.86 10.31
N GLY A 202 -22.65 -3.92 9.51
CA GLY A 202 -23.04 -3.80 8.10
C GLY A 202 -24.30 -2.95 7.90
N ASP A 203 -25.29 -3.08 8.80
CA ASP A 203 -26.56 -2.35 8.76
C ASP A 203 -26.37 -0.83 8.93
N ALA A 204 -25.46 -0.43 9.83
CA ALA A 204 -25.15 0.98 10.10
C ALA A 204 -24.46 1.62 8.89
N VAL A 205 -23.51 0.89 8.29
CA VAL A 205 -22.81 1.30 7.07
C VAL A 205 -23.79 1.46 5.91
N LEU A 206 -24.65 0.48 5.67
CA LEU A 206 -25.64 0.54 4.58
C LEU A 206 -26.61 1.71 4.76
N SER A 207 -27.13 1.90 5.98
CA SER A 207 -28.06 2.98 6.29
C SER A 207 -27.45 4.36 6.05
N GLN A 208 -26.19 4.56 6.44
CA GLN A 208 -25.49 5.83 6.25
C GLN A 208 -25.07 6.05 4.79
N LEU A 209 -24.72 4.99 4.07
CA LEU A 209 -24.43 5.03 2.64
C LEU A 209 -25.65 5.49 1.83
N LEU A 210 -26.84 4.95 2.14
CA LEU A 210 -28.08 5.36 1.50
C LEU A 210 -28.41 6.84 1.76
N ARG A 211 -28.14 7.33 2.98
CA ARG A 211 -28.30 8.77 3.32
C ARG A 211 -27.36 9.65 2.50
N LEU A 212 -26.10 9.26 2.36
CA LEU A 212 -25.12 10.01 1.57
C LEU A 212 -25.50 10.09 0.09
N HIS A 213 -26.03 9.00 -0.49
CA HIS A 213 -26.52 9.02 -1.85
C HIS A 213 -27.76 9.91 -2.03
N ALA A 214 -28.74 9.82 -1.13
CA ALA A 214 -29.91 10.70 -1.16
C ALA A 214 -29.53 12.19 -1.03
N GLN A 215 -28.55 12.49 -0.18
CA GLN A 215 -28.00 13.84 -0.06
C GLN A 215 -27.29 14.28 -1.35
N ALA A 216 -26.49 13.41 -1.96
CA ALA A 216 -25.83 13.71 -3.23
C ALA A 216 -26.82 14.00 -4.35
N ASP A 217 -27.90 13.22 -4.47
CA ASP A 217 -28.95 13.44 -5.48
C ASP A 217 -29.67 14.78 -5.27
N SER A 218 -29.94 15.17 -4.01
CA SER A 218 -30.51 16.48 -3.68
C SER A 218 -29.56 17.65 -4.02
N LEU A 219 -28.26 17.45 -3.80
CA LEU A 219 -27.23 18.43 -4.16
C LEU A 219 -27.07 18.56 -5.68
N GLU A 220 -27.19 17.48 -6.44
CA GLU A 220 -27.23 17.50 -7.91
C GLU A 220 -28.43 18.28 -8.44
N GLN A 221 -29.63 18.06 -7.86
CA GLN A 221 -30.85 18.78 -8.23
C GLN A 221 -30.76 20.29 -7.94
N SER A 222 -29.98 20.68 -6.94
CA SER A 222 -29.71 22.08 -6.61
C SER A 222 -28.47 22.66 -7.32
N HIS A 223 -27.94 21.97 -8.33
CA HIS A 223 -26.76 22.35 -9.10
C HIS A 223 -25.46 22.49 -8.27
N ASN A 224 -25.41 21.92 -7.07
CA ASN A 224 -24.20 21.85 -6.25
C ASN A 224 -23.40 20.57 -6.57
N THR A 225 -22.75 20.59 -7.73
CA THR A 225 -21.97 19.46 -8.25
C THR A 225 -20.81 19.06 -7.33
N ARG A 226 -20.11 20.03 -6.74
CA ARG A 226 -18.99 19.77 -5.83
C ARG A 226 -19.46 19.06 -4.56
N GLY A 227 -20.52 19.54 -3.93
CA GLY A 227 -21.09 18.90 -2.73
C GLY A 227 -21.60 17.49 -3.01
N ALA A 228 -22.21 17.27 -4.18
CA ALA A 228 -22.65 15.94 -4.58
C ALA A 228 -21.48 14.96 -4.77
N VAL A 229 -20.38 15.41 -5.39
CA VAL A 229 -19.15 14.63 -5.53
C VAL A 229 -18.55 14.28 -4.17
N ASP A 230 -18.49 15.24 -3.25
CA ASP A 230 -17.97 15.01 -1.89
C ASP A 230 -18.79 13.96 -1.13
N CYS A 231 -20.13 14.03 -1.18
CA CYS A 231 -21.01 13.04 -0.58
C CYS A 231 -20.82 11.63 -1.19
N ARG A 232 -20.66 11.54 -2.51
CA ARG A 232 -20.39 10.28 -3.21
C ARG A 232 -19.03 9.70 -2.82
N LEU A 233 -17.98 10.53 -2.69
CA LEU A 233 -16.66 10.09 -2.21
C LEU A 233 -16.72 9.56 -0.77
N GLN A 234 -17.45 10.24 0.11
CA GLN A 234 -17.70 9.78 1.48
C GLN A 234 -18.43 8.44 1.51
N ALA A 235 -19.42 8.22 0.63
CA ALA A 235 -20.14 6.95 0.53
C ALA A 235 -19.20 5.79 0.16
N VAL A 236 -18.24 6.02 -0.74
CA VAL A 236 -17.28 4.98 -1.10
C VAL A 236 -16.25 4.73 -0.01
N ALA A 237 -15.77 5.77 0.67
CA ALA A 237 -14.92 5.59 1.84
C ALA A 237 -15.64 4.74 2.91
N LEU A 238 -16.90 5.07 3.19
CA LEU A 238 -17.74 4.38 4.17
C LEU A 238 -17.94 2.89 3.86
N ALA A 239 -18.17 2.53 2.58
CA ALA A 239 -18.34 1.14 2.16
C ALA A 239 -17.13 0.24 2.50
N ARG A 240 -15.93 0.83 2.67
CA ARG A 240 -14.71 0.10 3.06
C ARG A 240 -14.75 -0.40 4.51
N HIS A 241 -15.61 0.18 5.35
CA HIS A 241 -15.70 -0.12 6.79
C HIS A 241 -16.82 -1.11 7.14
N ALA A 242 -17.53 -1.64 6.13
CA ALA A 242 -18.54 -2.67 6.36
C ALA A 242 -17.88 -3.92 6.96
N ALA A 243 -18.35 -4.33 8.15
CA ALA A 243 -17.92 -5.57 8.79
C ALA A 243 -18.17 -6.78 7.87
N VAL A 244 -17.39 -7.84 8.07
CA VAL A 244 -17.52 -9.12 7.36
C VAL A 244 -17.51 -10.31 8.32
N ALA A 245 -17.87 -10.06 9.58
CA ALA A 245 -17.77 -11.03 10.66
C ALA A 245 -18.90 -12.08 10.63
N THR A 246 -20.10 -11.70 10.15
CA THR A 246 -21.26 -12.59 10.05
C THR A 246 -21.78 -12.69 8.61
N PRO A 247 -22.53 -13.75 8.25
CA PRO A 247 -23.20 -13.83 6.94
C PRO A 247 -24.16 -12.65 6.67
N SER A 248 -24.71 -12.05 7.73
CA SER A 248 -25.53 -10.85 7.60
C SER A 248 -24.67 -9.64 7.22
N ASP A 249 -23.56 -9.41 7.92
CA ASP A 249 -22.65 -8.29 7.64
C ASP A 249 -22.10 -8.37 6.21
N VAL A 250 -21.80 -9.57 5.72
CA VAL A 250 -21.34 -9.79 4.34
C VAL A 250 -22.41 -9.42 3.32
N ARG A 251 -23.68 -9.78 3.53
CA ARG A 251 -24.79 -9.34 2.63
C ARG A 251 -24.93 -7.82 2.60
N HIS A 252 -24.77 -7.18 3.74
CA HIS A 252 -24.81 -5.71 3.82
C HIS A 252 -23.60 -5.07 3.12
N ALA A 253 -22.41 -5.65 3.26
CA ALA A 253 -21.22 -5.21 2.53
C ALA A 253 -21.39 -5.36 1.01
N ILE A 254 -21.87 -6.51 0.53
CA ILE A 254 -22.22 -6.76 -0.89
C ILE A 254 -23.19 -5.69 -1.40
N THR A 255 -24.24 -5.41 -0.63
CA THR A 255 -25.26 -4.40 -0.98
C THR A 255 -24.66 -3.00 -1.03
N ALA A 256 -23.81 -2.64 -0.05
CA ALA A 256 -23.09 -1.37 -0.02
C ALA A 256 -22.19 -1.18 -1.26
N TYR A 257 -21.42 -2.20 -1.63
CA TYR A 257 -20.58 -2.16 -2.83
C TYR A 257 -21.40 -2.03 -4.13
N ARG A 258 -22.52 -2.77 -4.28
CA ARG A 258 -23.42 -2.60 -5.43
C ARG A 258 -23.92 -1.17 -5.56
N HIS A 259 -24.35 -0.56 -4.46
CA HIS A 259 -24.85 0.82 -4.47
C HIS A 259 -23.77 1.82 -4.89
N VAL A 260 -22.54 1.65 -4.40
CA VAL A 260 -21.40 2.46 -4.81
C VAL A 260 -21.16 2.32 -6.32
N LEU A 261 -21.06 1.09 -6.83
CA LEU A 261 -20.76 0.82 -8.23
C LEU A 261 -21.83 1.37 -9.18
N ALA A 262 -23.11 1.23 -8.82
CA ALA A 262 -24.23 1.77 -9.60
C ALA A 262 -24.21 3.31 -9.72
N ASN A 263 -23.54 4.00 -8.78
CA ASN A 263 -23.52 5.46 -8.67
C ASN A 263 -22.22 6.13 -9.14
N GLN A 264 -21.25 5.35 -9.63
CA GLN A 264 -19.93 5.85 -10.04
C GLN A 264 -19.94 6.59 -11.38
N SER A 265 -20.88 6.28 -12.29
CA SER A 265 -21.13 6.99 -13.56
C SER A 265 -21.23 8.50 -13.47
N ARG A 266 -21.64 9.01 -12.30
CA ARG A 266 -21.89 10.43 -12.07
C ARG A 266 -20.68 11.20 -11.51
N LEU A 267 -19.55 10.52 -11.27
CA LEU A 267 -18.30 11.11 -10.78
C LEU A 267 -17.31 11.49 -11.91
N TYR A 268 -17.56 11.07 -13.15
CA TYR A 268 -16.53 11.01 -14.20
C TYR A 268 -16.19 12.31 -14.93
N SER A 269 -16.86 13.43 -14.66
CA SER A 269 -16.60 14.66 -15.42
C SER A 269 -15.33 15.41 -14.99
N THR A 270 -14.73 15.06 -13.84
CA THR A 270 -13.67 15.89 -13.23
C THR A 270 -12.43 15.14 -12.76
N PHE A 271 -12.45 13.81 -12.59
CA PHE A 271 -11.30 13.02 -12.12
C PHE A 271 -11.28 11.61 -12.77
N HIS A 272 -10.09 11.12 -13.14
CA HIS A 272 -9.87 9.73 -13.55
C HIS A 272 -10.03 8.77 -12.35
N MET A 273 -11.27 8.44 -12.00
CA MET A 273 -11.64 7.54 -10.89
C MET A 273 -11.62 6.04 -11.25
N GLN A 274 -11.09 5.67 -12.42
CA GLN A 274 -11.06 4.30 -12.93
C GLN A 274 -10.33 3.32 -11.98
N ALA A 275 -9.22 3.76 -11.38
CA ALA A 275 -8.49 2.95 -10.39
C ALA A 275 -9.34 2.67 -9.14
N PHE A 276 -10.09 3.65 -8.68
CA PHE A 276 -10.93 3.51 -7.49
C PHE A 276 -12.13 2.58 -7.73
N GLN A 277 -12.75 2.70 -8.90
CA GLN A 277 -13.81 1.81 -9.36
C GLN A 277 -13.32 0.36 -9.48
N GLY A 278 -12.15 0.15 -10.08
CA GLY A 278 -11.54 -1.16 -10.15
C GLY A 278 -11.24 -1.73 -8.76
N LEU A 279 -10.74 -0.92 -7.81
CA LEU A 279 -10.52 -1.36 -6.42
C LEU A 279 -11.82 -1.78 -5.72
N CYS A 280 -12.90 -1.01 -5.88
CA CYS A 280 -14.22 -1.37 -5.37
C CYS A 280 -14.73 -2.70 -5.94
N GLN A 281 -14.53 -2.92 -7.25
CA GLN A 281 -14.92 -4.15 -7.92
C GLN A 281 -14.11 -5.36 -7.46
N LEU A 282 -12.83 -5.19 -7.17
CA LEU A 282 -12.00 -6.27 -6.60
C LEU A 282 -12.40 -6.62 -5.16
N LYS A 283 -12.75 -5.63 -4.34
CA LYS A 283 -13.28 -5.87 -2.99
C LYS A 283 -14.65 -6.54 -3.04
N TYR A 284 -15.50 -6.15 -3.98
CA TYR A 284 -16.80 -6.76 -4.22
C TYR A 284 -16.67 -8.21 -4.68
N ALA A 285 -15.83 -8.49 -5.68
CA ALA A 285 -15.55 -9.84 -6.17
C ALA A 285 -14.97 -10.76 -5.08
N ARG A 286 -14.12 -10.24 -4.18
CA ARG A 286 -13.64 -10.98 -3.00
C ARG A 286 -14.78 -11.44 -2.10
N LEU A 287 -15.71 -10.55 -1.77
CA LEU A 287 -16.80 -10.87 -0.86
C LEU A 287 -17.72 -11.94 -1.45
N LEU A 288 -17.98 -11.85 -2.75
CA LEU A 288 -18.75 -12.85 -3.49
C LEU A 288 -18.02 -14.21 -3.53
N HIS A 289 -16.70 -14.25 -3.67
CA HIS A 289 -15.95 -15.51 -3.67
C HIS A 289 -15.99 -16.27 -2.34
N GLN A 290 -16.05 -15.58 -1.20
CA GLN A 290 -16.05 -16.23 0.12
C GLN A 290 -17.38 -16.91 0.47
N TYR A 291 -18.45 -16.66 -0.29
CA TYR A 291 -19.78 -17.19 -0.07
C TYR A 291 -20.35 -17.66 -1.41
N PRO A 292 -20.27 -18.97 -1.71
CA PRO A 292 -20.42 -19.50 -3.06
C PRO A 292 -21.89 -19.47 -3.48
N ASP A 293 -22.27 -18.38 -4.14
CA ASP A 293 -23.22 -18.37 -5.23
C ASP A 293 -22.66 -17.43 -6.33
N ASP A 294 -22.87 -17.85 -7.58
CA ASP A 294 -23.05 -17.01 -8.77
C ASP A 294 -21.88 -16.47 -9.61
N ASP A 295 -22.15 -16.52 -10.92
CA ASP A 295 -21.47 -15.87 -12.04
C ASP A 295 -21.17 -14.37 -11.81
N ASP A 296 -21.84 -13.73 -10.86
CA ASP A 296 -21.65 -12.33 -10.45
C ASP A 296 -20.23 -12.04 -9.93
N ALA A 297 -19.59 -12.99 -9.24
CA ALA A 297 -18.23 -12.82 -8.73
C ALA A 297 -17.23 -12.73 -9.89
N VAL A 298 -17.39 -13.62 -10.86
CA VAL A 298 -16.57 -13.71 -12.07
C VAL A 298 -16.82 -12.50 -12.97
N ALA A 299 -18.08 -12.10 -13.14
CA ALA A 299 -18.43 -10.91 -13.91
C ALA A 299 -17.83 -9.63 -13.30
N SER A 300 -17.92 -9.47 -11.98
CA SER A 300 -17.34 -8.32 -11.26
C SER A 300 -15.81 -8.30 -11.36
N LEU A 301 -15.17 -9.47 -11.30
CA LEU A 301 -13.73 -9.61 -11.50
C LEU A 301 -13.33 -9.23 -12.94
N ARG A 302 -14.06 -9.73 -13.93
CA ARG A 302 -13.84 -9.41 -15.36
C ARG A 302 -13.99 -7.90 -15.59
N GLU A 303 -14.99 -7.28 -14.98
CA GLU A 303 -15.20 -5.84 -15.09
C GLU A 303 -14.07 -5.06 -14.40
N ALA A 304 -13.65 -5.47 -13.19
CA ALA A 304 -12.46 -4.92 -12.53
C ALA A 304 -11.23 -4.95 -13.44
N CYS A 305 -10.97 -6.11 -14.07
CA CYS A 305 -9.87 -6.29 -15.00
C CYS A 305 -9.99 -5.44 -16.28
N ARG A 306 -11.20 -5.12 -16.73
CA ARG A 306 -11.43 -4.25 -17.91
C ARG A 306 -11.26 -2.76 -17.61
N MET A 307 -11.65 -2.31 -16.41
CA MET A 307 -11.63 -0.88 -16.05
C MET A 307 -10.24 -0.37 -15.70
N TYR A 308 -9.34 -1.26 -15.28
CA TYR A 308 -7.93 -0.96 -15.27
C TYR A 308 -7.37 -1.24 -16.67
N ASP A 309 -6.74 -0.24 -17.29
CA ASP A 309 -6.02 -0.40 -18.56
C ASP A 309 -5.12 -1.66 -18.50
N PRO A 310 -5.15 -2.55 -19.52
CA PRO A 310 -4.45 -3.85 -19.51
C PRO A 310 -2.92 -3.78 -19.31
N LEU A 311 -2.34 -2.59 -19.24
CA LEU A 311 -0.92 -2.35 -19.03
C LEU A 311 -0.44 -2.46 -17.57
N HIS A 312 -1.32 -2.80 -16.61
CA HIS A 312 -0.92 -2.91 -15.21
C HIS A 312 -0.89 -4.37 -14.72
N LEU A 313 0.32 -4.95 -14.62
CA LEU A 313 0.64 -6.12 -13.77
C LEU A 313 0.20 -5.95 -12.29
N MET A 314 -0.19 -4.73 -11.89
CA MET A 314 -0.88 -4.47 -10.63
C MET A 314 -2.29 -5.07 -10.59
N ILE A 315 -3.01 -5.21 -11.70
CA ILE A 315 -4.34 -5.83 -11.74
C ILE A 315 -4.23 -7.28 -11.31
N PHE A 316 -3.32 -8.06 -11.92
CA PHE A 316 -3.13 -9.47 -11.56
C PHE A 316 -2.79 -9.64 -10.08
N HIS A 317 -1.87 -8.83 -9.54
CA HIS A 317 -1.49 -8.93 -8.14
C HIS A 317 -2.57 -8.42 -7.18
N VAL A 318 -3.31 -7.35 -7.52
CA VAL A 318 -4.41 -6.81 -6.71
C VAL A 318 -5.64 -7.73 -6.78
N VAL A 319 -5.90 -8.39 -7.91
CA VAL A 319 -6.89 -9.47 -8.09
C VAL A 319 -6.54 -10.67 -7.20
N MET A 320 -5.33 -11.20 -7.34
CA MET A 320 -4.87 -12.34 -6.56
C MET A 320 -4.89 -12.04 -5.05
N LEU A 321 -4.47 -10.84 -4.65
CA LEU A 321 -4.48 -10.39 -3.26
C LEU A 321 -5.89 -10.19 -2.70
N SER A 322 -6.74 -9.49 -3.46
CA SER A 322 -8.10 -9.17 -3.01
C SER A 322 -8.87 -10.45 -2.77
N CYS A 323 -8.75 -11.45 -3.65
CA CYS A 323 -9.47 -12.72 -3.53
C CYS A 323 -8.80 -13.76 -2.60
N ARG A 324 -7.67 -13.46 -1.93
CA ARG A 324 -6.83 -14.43 -1.19
C ARG A 324 -6.41 -15.66 -2.02
N LEU A 325 -6.30 -15.49 -3.33
CA LEU A 325 -5.81 -16.53 -4.23
C LEU A 325 -4.28 -16.57 -4.07
N THR A 326 -3.75 -17.65 -3.53
CA THR A 326 -2.29 -17.83 -3.47
C THR A 326 -1.81 -18.45 -4.78
N LEU A 327 -0.54 -18.22 -5.16
CA LEU A 327 0.15 -19.03 -6.19
C LEU A 327 0.13 -20.55 -5.86
N SER A 328 -0.23 -20.92 -4.63
CA SER A 328 -0.36 -22.31 -4.17
C SER A 328 -1.77 -22.89 -4.27
N HIS A 329 -2.78 -22.16 -4.80
CA HIS A 329 -4.06 -22.77 -5.20
C HIS A 329 -3.95 -23.52 -6.55
N GLY A 330 -2.78 -23.45 -7.18
CA GLY A 330 -2.49 -24.14 -8.44
C GLY A 330 -3.36 -23.64 -9.58
N ASP A 331 -3.10 -24.18 -10.76
CA ASP A 331 -3.91 -23.98 -11.96
C ASP A 331 -5.37 -24.49 -11.80
N ASP A 332 -5.81 -24.94 -10.62
CA ASP A 332 -7.08 -25.64 -10.41
C ASP A 332 -8.25 -24.74 -9.97
N CYS A 333 -8.01 -23.45 -9.71
CA CYS A 333 -9.09 -22.49 -9.42
C CYS A 333 -9.64 -21.87 -10.72
N PRO A 334 -10.89 -22.12 -11.12
CA PRO A 334 -11.46 -21.58 -12.37
C PRO A 334 -11.39 -20.06 -12.46
N LEU A 335 -11.50 -19.38 -11.32
CA LEU A 335 -11.39 -17.91 -11.22
C LEU A 335 -9.97 -17.41 -11.54
N VAL A 336 -8.93 -18.14 -11.12
CA VAL A 336 -7.52 -17.82 -11.41
C VAL A 336 -7.23 -18.09 -12.88
N GLN A 337 -7.70 -19.21 -13.43
CA GLN A 337 -7.57 -19.54 -14.85
C GLN A 337 -8.24 -18.49 -15.74
N ASP A 338 -9.48 -18.10 -15.42
CA ASP A 338 -10.23 -17.08 -16.16
C ASP A 338 -9.55 -15.71 -16.08
N ALA A 339 -9.01 -15.33 -14.91
CA ALA A 339 -8.28 -14.08 -14.75
C ALA A 339 -6.98 -14.07 -15.57
N ILE A 340 -6.22 -15.17 -15.55
CA ILE A 340 -4.99 -15.35 -16.34
C ILE A 340 -5.31 -15.34 -17.84
N ALA A 341 -6.33 -16.08 -18.28
CA ALA A 341 -6.75 -16.13 -19.67
C ALA A 341 -7.20 -14.76 -20.17
N LEU A 342 -8.01 -14.04 -19.40
CA LEU A 342 -8.45 -12.68 -19.73
C LEU A 342 -7.25 -11.73 -19.84
N LEU A 343 -6.27 -11.81 -18.95
CA LEU A 343 -5.05 -11.00 -19.03
C LEU A 343 -4.24 -11.32 -20.30
N HIS A 344 -4.09 -12.59 -20.66
CA HIS A 344 -3.41 -13.01 -21.88
C HIS A 344 -4.13 -12.60 -23.16
N ASP A 345 -5.47 -12.69 -23.19
CA ASP A 345 -6.29 -12.22 -24.32
C ASP A 345 -6.16 -10.71 -24.47
N THR A 346 -6.24 -9.98 -23.36
CA THR A 346 -6.17 -8.52 -23.38
C THR A 346 -4.78 -8.00 -23.77
N GLN A 347 -3.70 -8.68 -23.35
CA GLN A 347 -2.34 -8.40 -23.82
C GLN A 347 -2.17 -8.65 -25.32
N ARG A 348 -2.79 -9.72 -25.85
CA ARG A 348 -2.78 -10.02 -27.30
C ARG A 348 -3.51 -8.96 -28.12
N ASP A 349 -4.70 -8.56 -27.68
CA ASP A 349 -5.49 -7.53 -28.37
C ASP A 349 -4.78 -6.17 -28.44
N GLN A 350 -4.02 -5.81 -27.41
CA GLN A 350 -3.17 -4.61 -27.44
C GLN A 350 -2.03 -4.71 -28.46
N HIS A 351 -1.39 -5.88 -28.57
CA HIS A 351 -0.37 -6.14 -29.59
C HIS A 351 -0.93 -6.02 -31.01
N VAL A 352 -2.14 -6.53 -31.23
CA VAL A 352 -2.84 -6.46 -32.53
C VAL A 352 -3.25 -5.03 -32.87
N ARG A 353 -3.78 -4.25 -31.90
CA ARG A 353 -4.16 -2.84 -32.12
C ARG A 353 -2.94 -1.93 -32.39
N ARG A 354 -1.79 -2.19 -31.77
CA ARG A 354 -0.56 -1.43 -32.00
C ARG A 354 0.11 -1.75 -33.34
N SER A 355 0.05 -3.01 -33.76
CA SER A 355 0.56 -3.42 -35.08
C SER A 355 -0.29 -2.91 -36.24
N SER A 356 -1.58 -2.64 -36.02
CA SER A 356 -2.48 -2.05 -37.01
C SER A 356 -2.49 -0.51 -37.04
N SER A 357 -1.95 0.16 -36.01
CA SER A 357 -1.76 1.63 -36.00
C SER A 357 -0.39 2.09 -36.53
N MET A 358 0.52 1.16 -36.81
CA MET A 358 1.86 1.41 -37.39
C MET A 358 1.96 1.03 -38.87
N GLY A 359 0.86 0.59 -39.49
CA GLY A 359 0.75 0.19 -40.89
C GLY A 359 0.27 1.32 -41.79
#